data_AF-A0A8D6VJ48-F1
#
_entry.id   AF-A0A8D6VJ48-F1
#
_cell.length_a   1.000
_cell.length_b   1.000
_cell.length_c   1.000
_cell.angle_alpha   90.00
_cell.angle_beta   90.00
_cell.angle_gamma   90.00
#
_symmetry.space_group_name_H-M   'P 1'
#
loop_
_entity.id
_entity.type
_entity.pdbx_description
1 polymer ?
#
loop_
_entity_poly.entity_id
_entity_poly.type
_entity_poly.pdbx_seq_one_letter_code
_entity_poly.pdbx_strand_id
1 'polypeptide(L)'
;MNDPLLLLSLAVAAAIAPLHASAANVTLINGDAGTSVGLNDPASAAPLGGNPGRSVGEQRRIAYQYAMDLWGAVLQSNVEIKV
;
A
#
# COMPACT_ATOMS: atom_id res chain seq x y z
N MET A 1 22.98 -34.64 -28.50
CA MET A 1 22.36 -34.00 -27.32
C MET A 1 20.87 -33.93 -27.58
N ASN A 2 20.06 -34.10 -26.55
CA ASN A 2 18.73 -34.68 -26.66
C ASN A 2 17.72 -33.53 -26.74
N ASP A 3 17.49 -33.03 -27.96
CA ASP A 3 16.58 -31.93 -28.28
C ASP A 3 15.19 -31.99 -27.59
N PRO A 4 14.52 -33.15 -27.42
CA PRO A 4 13.22 -33.20 -26.74
C PRO A 4 13.33 -32.92 -25.23
N LEU A 5 14.45 -33.27 -24.58
CA LEU A 5 14.66 -32.97 -23.16
C LEU A 5 14.94 -31.48 -22.94
N LEU A 6 15.60 -30.84 -23.91
CA LEU A 6 15.87 -29.40 -23.88
C LEU A 6 14.58 -28.59 -24.08
N LEU A 7 13.71 -29.02 -25.00
CA LEU A 7 12.38 -28.42 -25.20
C LEU A 7 11.46 -28.58 -23.96
N LEU A 8 11.46 -29.75 -23.33
CA LEU A 8 10.68 -29.99 -22.12
C LEU A 8 11.16 -29.11 -20.95
N SER A 9 12.49 -28.95 -20.80
CA SER A 9 13.07 -28.09 -19.77
C SER A 9 12.71 -26.61 -19.94
N LEU A 10 12.62 -26.13 -21.19
CA LEU A 10 12.26 -24.75 -21.50
C LEU A 10 10.76 -24.49 -21.25
N ALA A 11 9.90 -25.46 -21.55
CA ALA A 11 8.47 -25.40 -21.29
C ALA A 11 8.15 -25.35 -19.78
N VAL A 12 8.88 -26.15 -18.97
CA VAL A 12 8.75 -26.12 -17.51
C VAL A 12 9.22 -24.79 -16.95
N ALA A 13 10.33 -24.22 -17.44
CA ALA A 13 10.81 -22.91 -17.00
C ALA A 13 9.83 -21.76 -17.32
N ALA A 14 9.16 -21.81 -18.47
CA ALA A 14 8.14 -20.83 -18.85
C ALA A 14 6.85 -20.95 -18.01
N ALA A 15 6.53 -22.14 -17.53
CA ALA A 15 5.35 -22.38 -16.68
C ALA A 15 5.51 -21.89 -15.23
N ILE A 16 6.75 -21.58 -14.79
CA ILE A 16 7.05 -21.06 -13.44
C ILE A 16 7.29 -19.54 -13.50
N ALA A 17 6.89 -18.87 -14.58
CA ALA A 17 6.96 -17.41 -14.63
C ALA A 17 6.18 -16.83 -13.43
N PRO A 18 6.79 -15.98 -12.59
CA PRO A 18 6.10 -15.41 -11.44
C PRO A 18 4.88 -14.64 -11.96
N LEU A 19 3.69 -15.07 -11.53
CA LEU A 19 2.48 -14.27 -11.67
C LEU A 19 2.79 -12.94 -10.98
N HIS A 20 2.80 -11.84 -11.75
CA HIS A 20 3.12 -10.52 -11.26
C HIS A 20 2.16 -10.16 -10.12
N ALA A 21 2.63 -10.26 -8.87
CA ALA A 21 1.94 -9.73 -7.72
C ALA A 21 2.10 -8.20 -7.76
N SER A 22 1.19 -7.53 -8.46
CA SER A 22 1.15 -6.05 -8.47
C SER A 22 0.38 -5.60 -7.24
N ALA A 23 1.10 -5.25 -6.18
CA ALA A 23 0.51 -4.50 -5.06
C ALA A 23 0.05 -3.12 -5.58
N ALA A 24 -1.14 -2.69 -5.19
CA ALA A 24 -1.61 -1.35 -5.55
C ALA A 24 -0.85 -0.28 -4.76
N ASN A 25 -0.43 0.79 -5.43
CA ASN A 25 0.06 1.98 -4.76
C ASN A 25 -1.13 2.87 -4.37
N VAL A 26 -1.31 3.13 -3.07
CA VAL A 26 -2.41 3.94 -2.54
C VAL A 26 -1.82 5.17 -1.85
N THR A 27 -2.21 6.36 -2.31
CA THR A 27 -1.70 7.64 -1.83
C THR A 27 -2.84 8.48 -1.26
N LEU A 28 -2.61 9.02 -0.06
CA LEU A 28 -3.54 9.95 0.58
C LEU A 28 -3.40 11.36 -0.02
N ILE A 29 -4.52 11.91 -0.48
CA ILE A 29 -4.72 13.30 -0.86
C ILE A 29 -5.39 14.02 0.31
N ASN A 30 -4.58 14.74 1.10
CA ASN A 30 -5.08 15.47 2.25
C ASN A 30 -5.89 16.71 1.83
N GLY A 31 -7.21 16.58 1.79
CA GLY A 31 -8.14 17.68 1.52
C GLY A 31 -8.20 18.77 2.61
N ASP A 32 -7.67 18.49 3.81
CA ASP A 32 -7.63 19.44 4.92
C ASP A 32 -6.37 20.33 4.91
N ALA A 33 -5.56 20.26 3.85
CA ALA A 33 -4.34 21.06 3.70
C ALA A 33 -4.58 22.55 4.04
N GLY A 34 -3.95 23.03 5.12
CA GLY A 34 -4.05 24.43 5.55
C GLY A 34 -5.28 24.82 6.38
N THR A 35 -6.19 23.90 6.71
CA THR A 35 -7.46 24.21 7.37
C THR A 35 -7.45 24.04 8.89
N SER A 36 -6.38 23.51 9.48
CA SER A 36 -6.24 23.19 10.92
C SER A 36 -7.36 22.31 11.49
N VAL A 37 -8.08 21.58 10.64
CA VAL A 37 -9.11 20.61 11.02
C VAL A 37 -8.80 19.24 10.42
N GLY A 38 -9.60 18.23 10.76
CA GLY A 38 -9.53 16.90 10.15
C GLY A 38 -8.15 16.27 10.29
N LEU A 39 -7.48 15.99 9.18
CA LEU A 39 -6.13 15.40 9.12
C LEU A 39 -5.01 16.37 9.54
N ASN A 40 -5.30 17.68 9.60
CA ASN A 40 -4.38 18.73 10.05
C ASN A 40 -4.77 19.32 11.40
N ASP A 41 -5.70 18.69 12.10
CA ASP A 41 -6.13 19.11 13.44
C ASP A 41 -4.94 19.12 14.42
N PRO A 42 -4.54 20.30 14.95
CA PRO A 42 -3.40 20.43 15.84
C PRO A 42 -3.75 20.15 17.31
N ALA A 43 -5.01 19.83 17.63
CA ALA A 43 -5.42 19.54 19.00
C ALA A 43 -4.56 18.41 19.59
N SER A 44 -3.96 18.67 20.74
CA SER A 44 -3.06 17.70 21.39
C SER A 44 -3.82 16.44 21.77
N ALA A 45 -3.21 15.29 21.48
CA ALA A 45 -3.71 13.98 21.85
C ALA A 45 -2.54 13.15 22.38
N ALA A 46 -2.72 12.48 23.53
CA ALA A 46 -1.73 11.53 24.00
C ALA A 46 -1.67 10.32 23.04
N PRO A 47 -0.49 9.74 22.78
CA PRO A 47 -0.38 8.48 22.05
C PRO A 47 -1.28 7.39 22.65
N LEU A 48 -1.93 6.60 21.79
CA LEU A 48 -2.87 5.58 22.23
C LEU A 48 -2.72 4.29 21.42
N GLY A 49 -2.57 3.16 22.13
CA GLY A 49 -2.38 1.86 21.50
C GLY A 49 -1.15 1.84 20.58
N GLY A 50 -1.32 1.37 19.35
CA GLY A 50 -0.27 1.36 18.32
C GLY A 50 -0.09 2.67 17.57
N ASN A 51 -0.77 3.76 17.96
CA ASN A 51 -0.71 5.04 17.26
C ASN A 51 0.16 6.05 18.04
N PRO A 52 1.40 6.36 17.58
CA PRO A 52 2.32 7.24 18.30
C PRO A 52 2.02 8.74 18.12
N GLY A 53 1.00 9.12 17.34
CA GLY A 53 0.70 10.51 17.04
C GLY A 53 0.36 11.35 18.27
N ARG A 54 0.76 12.63 18.25
CA ARG A 54 0.63 13.58 19.37
C ARG A 54 -0.40 14.69 19.14
N SER A 55 -1.01 14.71 17.96
CA SER A 55 -2.21 15.49 17.67
C SER A 55 -3.31 14.62 17.09
N VAL A 56 -4.55 15.08 17.16
CA VAL A 56 -5.70 14.39 16.56
C VAL A 56 -5.49 14.18 15.06
N GLY A 57 -5.03 15.20 14.32
CA GLY A 57 -4.75 15.10 12.90
C GLY A 57 -3.63 14.11 12.57
N GLU A 58 -2.55 14.11 13.36
CA GLU A 58 -1.47 13.13 13.20
C GLU A 58 -1.94 11.70 13.42
N GLN A 59 -2.70 11.44 14.48
CA GLN A 59 -3.25 10.11 14.74
C GLN A 59 -4.15 9.63 13.60
N ARG A 60 -5.00 10.51 13.04
CA ARG A 60 -5.84 10.20 11.87
C ARG A 60 -5.00 9.86 10.64
N ARG A 61 -3.96 10.65 10.33
CA ARG A 61 -3.06 10.35 9.19
C ARG A 61 -2.37 8.99 9.34
N ILE A 62 -1.94 8.62 10.54
CA ILE A 62 -1.37 7.30 10.82
C ILE A 62 -2.40 6.19 10.59
N ALA A 63 -3.63 6.38 11.05
CA ALA A 63 -4.71 5.41 10.81
C ALA A 63 -5.04 5.26 9.32
N TYR A 64 -5.05 6.36 8.56
CA TYR A 64 -5.19 6.34 7.11
C TYR A 64 -4.06 5.57 6.44
N GLN A 65 -2.80 5.85 6.81
CA GLN A 65 -1.66 5.12 6.25
C GLN A 65 -1.78 3.62 6.51
N TYR A 66 -2.11 3.22 7.75
CA TYR A 66 -2.31 1.81 8.08
C TYR A 66 -3.40 1.15 7.22
N ALA A 67 -4.53 1.83 7.01
CA ALA A 67 -5.58 1.32 6.13
C ALA A 67 -5.13 1.22 4.67
N MET A 68 -4.39 2.22 4.16
CA MET A 68 -3.83 2.21 2.81
C MET A 68 -2.85 1.06 2.61
N ASP A 69 -1.99 0.77 3.60
CA ASP A 69 -1.05 -0.35 3.54
C ASP A 69 -1.79 -1.70 3.45
N LEU A 70 -2.87 -1.87 4.23
CA LEU A 70 -3.70 -3.07 4.18
C LEU A 70 -4.38 -3.24 2.82
N TRP A 71 -4.93 -2.17 2.25
CA TRP A 71 -5.58 -2.22 0.95
C TRP A 71 -4.58 -2.40 -0.20
N GLY A 72 -3.42 -1.73 -0.15
CA GLY A 72 -2.36 -1.87 -1.13
C GLY A 72 -1.82 -3.30 -1.22
N ALA A 73 -1.84 -4.05 -0.12
CA ALA A 73 -1.41 -5.44 -0.08
C ALA A 73 -2.36 -6.42 -0.79
N VAL A 74 -3.64 -6.07 -0.96
CA VAL A 74 -4.66 -6.98 -1.53
C VAL A 74 -5.20 -6.54 -2.88
N LEU A 75 -5.17 -5.24 -3.17
CA LEU A 75 -5.66 -4.69 -4.43
C LEU A 75 -4.62 -4.89 -5.54
N GLN A 76 -5.10 -5.27 -6.71
CA GLN A 76 -4.30 -5.30 -7.93
C GLN A 76 -4.64 -4.08 -8.78
N SER A 77 -3.69 -3.17 -8.92
CA SER A 77 -3.85 -1.98 -9.76
C SER A 77 -2.54 -1.69 -10.50
N ASN A 78 -2.67 -1.33 -11.77
CA ASN A 78 -1.58 -0.82 -12.60
C ASN A 78 -1.50 0.71 -12.59
N VAL A 79 -2.40 1.38 -11.85
CA VAL A 79 -2.42 2.82 -11.65
C VAL A 79 -2.39 3.16 -10.16
N GLU A 80 -1.86 4.33 -9.83
CA GLU A 80 -1.94 4.88 -8.48
C GLU A 80 -3.40 5.15 -8.08
N ILE A 81 -3.78 4.67 -6.90
CA ILE A 81 -5.07 4.96 -6.28
C ILE A 81 -4.89 6.18 -5.38
N LYS A 82 -5.74 7.20 -5.56
CA LYS A 82 -5.72 8.44 -4.79
C LYS A 82 -6.99 8.54 -3.97
N VAL A 83 -6.84 8.70 -2.66
CA VAL A 83 -7.95 8.77 -1.70
C VAL A 83 -7.95 10.05 -0.90
#